data_AF-A0A3S4CKI9-F1
#
_entry.id   AF-A0A3S4CKI9-F1
#
_cell.length_a   1.000
_cell.length_b   1.000
_cell.length_c   1.000
_cell.angle_alpha   90.00
_cell.angle_beta   90.00
_cell.angle_gamma   90.00
#
_symmetry.space_group_name_H-M   'P 1'
#
loop_
_entity.id
_entity.type
_entity.pdbx_description
1 polymer ?
#
loop_
_entity_poly.entity_id
_entity_poly.type
_entity_poly.pdbx_seq_one_letter_code
_entity_poly.pdbx_strand_id
1 'polypeptide(L)'
;MIPPLVISDRGVTVIGGGVATPYDLQTALAVAPTLVAADGGADRALALGQPPDWVIGDLDSITVGARKLIPAGRIHHVAEQDSTDFTKCLTRIAAPFVMAVGFSGLRLDHTLSALTAMASTPRPLVIMLASDDVVFVAPPRLTLPLMPGTRVSLYPMGPARGISTGLEWPIEGIEFAPGGRVGTSNRANGVVTLRIEGKMLLMLPRNTLASVMTALRLPA
;
A
#
# COMPACT_ATOMS: atom_id res chain seq x y z
N MET A 1 -18.66 -9.55 9.82
CA MET A 1 -18.08 -8.40 9.09
C MET A 1 -17.77 -7.33 10.12
N ILE A 2 -16.54 -6.84 10.19
CA ILE A 2 -16.14 -5.79 11.15
C ILE A 2 -16.77 -4.47 10.66
N PRO A 3 -17.51 -3.71 11.48
CA PRO A 3 -18.04 -2.42 11.07
C PRO A 3 -16.89 -1.43 10.82
N PRO A 4 -16.95 -0.61 9.76
CA PRO A 4 -15.90 0.37 9.49
C PRO A 4 -15.88 1.43 10.59
N LEU A 5 -14.68 1.72 11.10
CA LEU A 5 -14.43 2.81 12.03
C LEU A 5 -14.24 4.12 11.29
N VAL A 6 -13.49 4.08 10.18
CA VAL A 6 -13.18 5.23 9.35
C VAL A 6 -13.94 5.08 8.04
N ILE A 7 -14.86 6.01 7.77
CA ILE A 7 -15.64 6.06 6.53
C ILE A 7 -15.27 7.33 5.80
N SER A 8 -14.83 7.20 4.55
CA SER A 8 -14.41 8.31 3.70
C SER A 8 -14.88 8.10 2.27
N ASP A 9 -15.37 9.16 1.63
CA ASP A 9 -15.66 9.22 0.20
C ASP A 9 -14.40 9.49 -0.64
N ARG A 10 -13.32 9.95 0.00
CA ARG A 10 -11.98 10.16 -0.57
C ARG A 10 -10.99 9.10 -0.10
N GLY A 11 -9.79 9.09 -0.67
CA GLY A 11 -8.70 8.23 -0.21
C GLY A 11 -8.33 8.46 1.26
N VAL A 12 -7.81 7.42 1.91
CA VAL A 12 -7.27 7.49 3.28
C VAL A 12 -5.76 7.24 3.26
N THR A 13 -4.97 8.11 3.86
CA THR A 13 -3.54 7.85 4.09
C THR A 13 -3.39 7.03 5.37
N VAL A 14 -2.70 5.90 5.28
CA VAL A 14 -2.30 5.12 6.45
C VAL A 14 -0.79 5.22 6.63
N ILE A 15 -0.35 5.60 7.83
CA ILE A 15 1.06 5.71 8.21
C ILE A 15 1.46 4.64 9.22
N GLY A 16 2.53 3.89 8.93
CA GLY A 16 3.18 2.95 9.84
C GLY A 16 4.46 3.52 10.49
N GLY A 17 5.09 2.72 11.35
CA GLY A 17 6.32 3.12 12.09
C GLY A 17 7.63 3.06 11.30
N GLY A 18 7.60 2.62 10.04
CA GLY A 18 8.74 2.51 9.13
C GLY A 18 9.33 3.86 8.68
N VAL A 19 10.13 3.82 7.62
CA VAL A 19 10.68 5.04 7.00
C VAL A 19 9.57 5.76 6.25
N ALA A 20 9.35 7.02 6.63
CA ALA A 20 8.50 7.97 5.92
C ALA A 20 9.13 9.36 6.02
N THR A 21 9.28 10.02 4.89
CA THR A 21 9.74 11.41 4.80
C THR A 21 8.54 12.37 4.81
N PRO A 22 8.74 13.67 5.09
CA PRO A 22 7.69 14.67 4.94
C PRO A 22 7.10 14.70 3.52
N TYR A 23 7.94 14.47 2.50
CA TYR A 23 7.51 14.42 1.11
C TYR A 23 6.58 13.23 0.84
N ASP A 24 6.87 12.05 1.40
CA ASP A 24 6.02 10.86 1.25
C ASP A 24 4.63 11.10 1.82
N LEU A 25 4.60 11.64 3.04
CA LEU A 25 3.36 11.91 3.75
C LEU A 25 2.56 13.00 3.03
N GLN A 26 3.20 14.08 2.60
CA GLN A 26 2.54 15.14 1.84
C GLN A 26 1.99 14.63 0.50
N THR A 27 2.76 13.80 -0.22
CA THR A 27 2.32 13.18 -1.48
C THR A 27 1.08 12.32 -1.27
N ALA A 28 1.06 11.50 -0.21
CA ALA A 28 -0.10 10.68 0.12
C ALA A 28 -1.33 11.53 0.52
N LEU A 29 -1.13 12.52 1.40
CA LEU A 29 -2.20 13.39 1.89
C LEU A 29 -2.82 14.28 0.81
N ALA A 30 -2.08 14.63 -0.24
CA ALA A 30 -2.58 15.41 -1.36
C ALA A 30 -3.78 14.73 -2.06
N VAL A 31 -3.78 13.39 -2.12
CA VAL A 31 -4.83 12.60 -2.77
C VAL A 31 -5.72 11.83 -1.79
N ALA A 32 -5.22 11.61 -0.57
CA ALA A 32 -5.86 10.81 0.47
C ALA A 32 -5.77 11.53 1.83
N PRO A 33 -6.59 12.57 2.06
CA PRO A 33 -6.34 13.57 3.10
C PRO A 33 -6.66 13.13 4.54
N THR A 34 -7.40 12.04 4.73
CA THR A 34 -7.64 11.49 6.07
C THR A 34 -6.43 10.66 6.51
N LEU A 35 -5.80 11.03 7.62
CA LEU A 35 -4.61 10.38 8.14
C LEU A 35 -4.95 9.38 9.25
N VAL A 36 -4.67 8.10 9.02
CA VAL A 36 -4.80 7.04 10.01
C VAL A 36 -3.42 6.50 10.36
N ALA A 37 -3.08 6.48 11.64
CA ALA A 37 -1.86 5.87 12.14
C ALA A 37 -2.09 4.40 12.55
N ALA A 38 -1.23 3.50 12.06
CA ALA A 38 -1.15 2.12 12.52
C ALA A 38 -0.24 2.06 13.76
N ASP A 39 -0.85 1.97 14.94
CA ASP A 39 -0.20 1.99 16.25
C ASP A 39 0.95 3.03 16.37
N GLY A 40 2.20 2.59 16.47
CA GLY A 40 3.40 3.44 16.57
C GLY A 40 3.65 4.33 15.34
N GLY A 41 2.89 4.16 14.25
CA GLY A 41 2.79 5.14 13.17
C GLY A 41 2.34 6.53 13.65
N ALA A 42 1.67 6.62 14.80
CA ALA A 42 1.25 7.89 15.40
C ALA A 42 2.44 8.75 15.79
N ASP A 43 3.45 8.15 16.43
CA ASP A 43 4.70 8.82 16.77
C ASP A 43 5.42 9.35 15.53
N ARG A 44 5.44 8.54 14.46
CA ARG A 44 6.03 8.96 13.18
C ARG A 44 5.28 10.15 12.58
N ALA A 45 3.94 10.09 12.56
CA ALA A 45 3.10 11.16 12.03
C ALA A 45 3.35 12.50 12.77
N LEU A 46 3.36 12.44 14.10
CA LEU A 46 3.62 13.60 14.96
C LEU A 46 5.03 14.15 14.78
N ALA A 47 6.05 13.29 14.64
CA ALA A 47 7.42 13.71 14.35
C ALA A 47 7.56 14.41 12.99
N LEU A 48 6.67 14.10 12.04
CA LEU A 48 6.56 14.77 10.74
C LEU A 48 5.66 16.02 10.78
N GLY A 49 5.19 16.42 11.97
CA GLY A 49 4.33 17.60 12.16
C GLY A 49 2.88 17.39 11.71
N GLN A 50 2.44 16.15 11.52
CA GLN A 50 1.09 15.80 11.06
C GLN A 50 0.36 14.96 12.12
N PRO A 51 -0.55 15.55 12.93
CA PRO A 51 -1.32 14.76 13.88
C PRO A 51 -2.31 13.86 13.12
N PRO A 52 -2.37 12.55 13.43
CA PRO A 52 -3.31 11.64 12.76
C PRO A 52 -4.76 11.91 13.21
N ASP A 53 -5.72 11.74 12.28
CA ASP A 53 -7.15 11.78 12.56
C ASP A 53 -7.61 10.60 13.40
N TRP A 54 -6.93 9.45 13.24
CA TRP A 54 -7.21 8.20 13.94
C TRP A 54 -5.94 7.42 14.24
N VAL A 55 -5.92 6.70 15.35
CA VAL A 55 -4.92 5.66 15.65
C VAL A 55 -5.64 4.34 15.80
N ILE A 56 -5.16 3.29 15.12
CA ILE A 56 -5.72 1.94 15.20
C ILE A 56 -4.57 0.97 15.46
N GLY A 57 -4.72 0.12 16.48
CA GLY A 57 -3.72 -0.89 16.83
C GLY A 57 -4.00 -1.50 18.21
N ASP A 58 -3.14 -2.40 18.68
CA ASP A 58 -3.14 -2.83 20.09
C ASP A 58 -2.52 -1.79 21.03
N LEU A 59 -1.91 -0.76 20.45
CA LEU A 59 -1.40 0.42 21.15
C LEU A 59 -0.13 0.12 21.97
N ASP A 60 0.57 -0.98 21.72
CA ASP A 60 1.78 -1.33 22.49
C ASP A 60 3.00 -0.49 22.09
N SER A 61 2.99 0.05 20.87
CA SER A 61 4.12 0.78 20.28
C SER A 61 3.94 2.30 20.32
N ILE A 62 2.71 2.81 20.41
CA ILE A 62 2.46 4.25 20.54
C ILE A 62 2.90 4.81 21.92
N THR A 63 3.69 5.88 21.90
CA THR A 63 4.21 6.47 23.16
C THR A 63 3.14 7.22 23.96
N VAL A 64 3.37 7.34 25.28
CA VAL A 64 2.52 8.17 26.16
C VAL A 64 2.48 9.63 25.70
N GLY A 65 3.58 10.14 25.14
CA GLY A 65 3.65 11.49 24.57
C GLY A 65 2.69 11.63 23.39
N ALA A 66 2.76 10.72 22.43
CA ALA A 66 1.86 10.70 21.28
C ALA A 66 0.38 10.55 21.67
N ARG A 67 0.06 9.62 22.59
CA ARG A 67 -1.30 9.42 23.10
C ARG A 67 -1.92 10.68 23.72
N LYS A 68 -1.12 11.55 24.34
CA LYS A 68 -1.61 12.81 24.94
C LYS A 68 -1.95 13.89 23.92
N LEU A 69 -1.36 13.81 22.73
CA LEU A 69 -1.57 14.78 21.64
C LEU A 69 -2.77 14.42 20.75
N ILE A 70 -3.29 13.21 20.88
CA ILE A 70 -4.37 12.67 20.05
C ILE A 70 -5.62 12.53 20.92
N PRO A 71 -6.80 13.03 20.48
CA PRO A 71 -8.02 12.90 21.26
C PRO A 71 -8.36 11.43 21.56
N ALA A 72 -8.74 11.10 22.80
CA ALA A 72 -9.03 9.73 23.21
C ALA A 72 -10.09 9.03 22.34
N GLY A 73 -11.10 9.78 21.87
CA GLY A 73 -12.13 9.27 20.95
C GLY A 73 -11.64 8.94 19.53
N ARG A 74 -10.38 9.25 19.21
CA ARG A 74 -9.71 8.94 17.93
C ARG A 74 -8.67 7.82 18.06
N ILE A 75 -8.45 7.31 19.26
CA ILE A 75 -7.56 6.18 19.53
C ILE A 75 -8.41 4.92 19.70
N HIS A 76 -8.30 3.99 18.76
CA HIS A 76 -9.07 2.75 18.76
C HIS A 76 -8.18 1.55 19.08
N HIS A 77 -8.35 1.03 20.30
CA HIS A 77 -7.66 -0.16 20.76
C HIS A 77 -8.29 -1.43 20.16
N VAL A 78 -7.46 -2.27 19.56
CA VAL A 78 -7.82 -3.57 19.00
C VAL A 78 -6.97 -4.63 19.67
N ALA A 79 -7.57 -5.37 20.60
CA ALA A 79 -6.86 -6.34 21.45
C ALA A 79 -6.41 -7.62 20.74
N GLU A 80 -6.98 -7.94 19.58
CA GLU A 80 -6.63 -9.13 18.81
C GLU A 80 -5.16 -9.10 18.34
N GLN A 81 -4.48 -10.24 18.50
CA GLN A 81 -3.06 -10.41 18.17
C GLN A 81 -2.81 -11.21 16.89
N ASP A 82 -3.87 -11.77 16.30
CA ASP A 82 -3.77 -12.63 15.11
C ASP A 82 -3.61 -11.84 13.79
N SER A 83 -3.58 -10.50 13.87
CA SER A 83 -3.41 -9.61 12.73
C SER A 83 -2.48 -8.45 13.04
N THR A 84 -1.80 -7.93 12.02
CA THR A 84 -0.94 -6.75 12.16
C THR A 84 -1.73 -5.45 12.21
N ASP A 85 -1.16 -4.39 12.77
CA ASP A 85 -1.85 -3.09 12.84
C ASP A 85 -2.23 -2.53 11.48
N PHE A 86 -1.45 -2.84 10.44
CA PHE A 86 -1.85 -2.48 9.09
C PHE A 86 -3.13 -3.21 8.66
N THR A 87 -3.24 -4.51 8.92
CA THR A 87 -4.47 -5.28 8.69
C THR A 87 -5.62 -4.75 9.53
N LYS A 88 -5.37 -4.40 10.80
CA LYS A 88 -6.37 -3.81 11.69
C LYS A 88 -6.90 -2.47 11.13
N CYS A 89 -6.04 -1.64 10.55
CA CYS A 89 -6.42 -0.43 9.82
C CYS A 89 -7.27 -0.77 8.58
N LEU A 90 -6.75 -1.58 7.65
CA LEU A 90 -7.40 -1.87 6.37
C LEU A 90 -8.81 -2.47 6.55
N THR A 91 -9.00 -3.34 7.54
CA THR A 91 -10.29 -3.98 7.85
C THR A 91 -11.31 -3.05 8.51
N ARG A 92 -10.87 -1.88 8.98
CA ARG A 92 -11.71 -0.86 9.66
C ARG A 92 -11.84 0.44 8.86
N ILE A 93 -11.28 0.50 7.65
CA ILE A 93 -11.37 1.63 6.73
C ILE A 93 -12.32 1.27 5.59
N ALA A 94 -13.40 2.04 5.45
CA ALA A 94 -14.24 2.06 4.27
C ALA A 94 -13.91 3.31 3.43
N ALA A 95 -13.10 3.14 2.39
CA ALA A 95 -12.68 4.19 1.46
C ALA A 95 -12.47 3.62 0.05
N PRO A 96 -12.46 4.46 -1.01
CA PRO A 96 -12.19 3.98 -2.37
C PRO A 96 -10.77 3.40 -2.52
N PHE A 97 -9.79 3.98 -1.83
CA PHE A 97 -8.40 3.51 -1.78
C PHE A 97 -7.68 3.98 -0.51
N VAL A 98 -6.52 3.38 -0.26
CA VAL A 98 -5.58 3.74 0.79
C VAL A 98 -4.22 4.05 0.19
N MET A 99 -3.64 5.18 0.58
CA MET A 99 -2.21 5.47 0.39
C MET A 99 -1.45 5.00 1.63
N ALA A 100 -0.52 4.05 1.47
CA ALA A 100 0.24 3.50 2.58
C ALA A 100 1.67 4.07 2.60
N VAL A 101 2.08 4.66 3.72
CA VAL A 101 3.43 5.23 3.93
C VAL A 101 4.01 4.69 5.23
N GLY A 102 5.34 4.61 5.36
CA GLY A 102 5.96 4.11 6.61
C GLY A 102 5.77 2.61 6.85
N PHE A 103 5.58 1.81 5.80
CA PHE A 103 5.47 0.35 5.89
C PHE A 103 6.70 -0.39 5.33
N SER A 104 7.78 0.34 5.04
CA SER A 104 9.06 -0.23 4.56
C SER A 104 10.27 0.52 5.13
N GLY A 105 11.48 0.04 4.82
CA GLY A 105 12.74 0.76 5.06
C GLY A 105 13.36 0.63 6.46
N LEU A 106 12.67 -0.02 7.41
CA LEU A 106 13.24 -0.38 8.72
C LEU A 106 13.31 -1.90 8.87
N ARG A 107 12.37 -2.51 9.60
CA ARG A 107 12.35 -3.96 9.80
C ARG A 107 11.75 -4.67 8.58
N LEU A 108 12.45 -5.70 8.09
CA LEU A 108 12.05 -6.45 6.91
C LEU A 108 10.77 -7.27 7.13
N ASP A 109 10.63 -7.89 8.30
CA ASP A 109 9.44 -8.66 8.69
C ASP A 109 8.16 -7.80 8.65
N HIS A 110 8.21 -6.56 9.13
CA HIS A 110 7.12 -5.60 9.03
C HIS A 110 6.78 -5.27 7.57
N THR A 111 7.80 -5.13 6.72
CA THR A 111 7.60 -4.86 5.29
C THR A 111 6.90 -6.04 4.61
N LEU A 112 7.38 -7.26 4.83
CA LEU A 112 6.78 -8.48 4.28
C LEU A 112 5.35 -8.69 4.79
N SER A 113 5.10 -8.40 6.06
CA SER A 113 3.77 -8.46 6.64
C SER A 113 2.82 -7.42 6.03
N ALA A 114 3.29 -6.20 5.76
CA ALA A 114 2.48 -5.19 5.11
C ALA A 114 2.12 -5.57 3.65
N LEU A 115 3.06 -6.14 2.90
CA LEU A 115 2.79 -6.69 1.57
C LEU A 115 1.78 -7.86 1.62
N THR A 116 1.87 -8.70 2.66
CA THR A 116 0.90 -9.77 2.92
C THR A 116 -0.49 -9.20 3.18
N ALA A 117 -0.61 -8.18 4.03
CA ALA A 117 -1.87 -7.50 4.34
C ALA A 117 -2.53 -6.91 3.08
N MET A 118 -1.74 -6.30 2.19
CA MET A 118 -2.22 -5.80 0.89
C MET A 118 -2.80 -6.93 0.03
N ALA A 119 -2.12 -8.09 -0.03
CA ALA A 119 -2.54 -9.20 -0.86
C ALA A 119 -3.76 -9.95 -0.31
N SER A 120 -3.86 -10.08 1.03
CA SER A 120 -4.92 -10.80 1.72
C SER A 120 -6.19 -9.96 1.95
N THR A 121 -6.07 -8.63 1.97
CA THR A 121 -7.19 -7.72 2.21
C THR A 121 -7.70 -7.16 0.88
N PRO A 122 -8.85 -7.64 0.34
CA PRO A 122 -9.29 -7.29 -1.01
C PRO A 122 -9.78 -5.85 -1.17
N ARG A 123 -10.18 -5.20 -0.07
CA ARG A 123 -10.62 -3.81 -0.03
C ARG A 123 -10.19 -3.18 1.30
N PRO A 124 -9.87 -1.87 1.31
CA PRO A 124 -9.78 -0.96 0.15
C PRO A 124 -8.60 -1.30 -0.77
N LEU A 125 -8.54 -0.71 -1.98
CA LEU A 125 -7.35 -0.80 -2.83
C LEU A 125 -6.19 -0.08 -2.15
N VAL A 126 -5.01 -0.69 -2.09
CA VAL A 126 -3.85 -0.10 -1.42
C VAL A 126 -2.77 0.25 -2.44
N ILE A 127 -2.28 1.49 -2.38
CA ILE A 127 -1.06 1.94 -3.05
C ILE A 127 -0.05 2.31 -1.96
N MET A 128 1.03 1.54 -1.85
CA MET A 128 2.11 1.81 -0.92
C MET A 128 3.21 2.64 -1.59
N LEU A 129 3.64 3.71 -0.93
CA LEU A 129 4.87 4.42 -1.26
C LEU A 129 6.01 3.81 -0.44
N ALA A 130 6.84 2.99 -1.08
CA ALA A 130 8.09 2.49 -0.53
C ALA A 130 9.26 3.39 -0.99
N SER A 131 10.50 3.03 -0.65
CA SER A 131 11.73 3.80 -0.95
C SER A 131 11.72 4.43 -2.35
N ASP A 132 11.87 3.60 -3.40
CA ASP A 132 11.91 4.04 -4.79
C ASP A 132 10.68 3.60 -5.60
N ASP A 133 9.76 2.91 -4.93
CA ASP A 133 8.66 2.20 -5.58
C ASP A 133 7.29 2.68 -5.12
N VAL A 134 6.36 2.67 -6.09
CA VAL A 134 4.92 2.56 -5.88
C VAL A 134 4.57 1.08 -5.98
N VAL A 135 3.93 0.54 -4.94
CA VAL A 135 3.57 -0.88 -4.84
C VAL A 135 2.06 -1.03 -4.70
N PHE A 136 1.43 -1.92 -5.47
CA PHE A 136 0.01 -2.22 -5.38
C PHE A 136 -0.30 -3.64 -5.87
N VAL A 137 -1.43 -4.19 -5.45
CA VAL A 137 -1.91 -5.48 -5.96
C VAL A 137 -2.52 -5.27 -7.35
N ALA A 138 -2.04 -6.02 -8.34
CA ALA A 138 -2.55 -5.97 -9.70
C ALA A 138 -4.05 -6.34 -9.74
N PRO A 139 -4.91 -5.52 -10.36
CA PRO A 139 -6.26 -5.96 -10.68
C PRO A 139 -6.21 -7.02 -11.80
N PRO A 140 -7.31 -7.76 -12.06
CA PRO A 140 -7.35 -8.79 -13.10
C PRO A 140 -7.02 -8.28 -14.50
N ARG A 141 -7.28 -6.99 -14.75
CA ARG A 141 -6.95 -6.30 -16.01
C ARG A 141 -6.42 -4.91 -15.69
N LEU A 142 -5.31 -4.54 -16.31
CA LEU A 142 -4.68 -3.24 -16.12
C LEU A 142 -4.05 -2.75 -17.42
N THR A 143 -4.16 -1.46 -17.68
CA THR A 143 -3.43 -0.78 -18.76
C THR A 143 -2.66 0.38 -18.15
N LEU A 144 -1.33 0.36 -18.27
CA LEU A 144 -0.43 1.38 -17.73
C LEU A 144 0.20 2.16 -18.90
N PRO A 145 -0.06 3.48 -19.01
CA PRO A 145 0.60 4.33 -20.00
C PRO A 145 2.03 4.66 -19.52
N LEU A 146 2.95 3.72 -19.71
CA LEU A 146 4.35 3.84 -19.30
C LEU A 146 5.24 4.31 -20.44
N MET A 147 6.32 5.00 -20.07
CA MET A 147 7.38 5.34 -21.02
C MET A 147 8.27 4.11 -21.28
N PRO A 148 8.81 3.95 -22.51
CA PRO A 148 9.85 2.97 -22.77
C PRO A 148 11.01 3.11 -21.77
N GLY A 149 11.53 2.00 -21.26
CA GLY A 149 12.58 2.00 -20.23
C GLY A 149 12.06 1.95 -18.79
N THR A 150 10.78 2.20 -18.54
CA THR A 150 10.22 2.16 -17.18
C THR A 150 10.31 0.75 -16.60
N ARG A 151 10.87 0.60 -15.41
CA ARG A 151 10.90 -0.68 -14.68
C ARG A 151 9.48 -1.11 -14.33
N VAL A 152 9.16 -2.39 -14.55
CA VAL A 152 7.92 -3.04 -14.13
C VAL A 152 8.28 -4.35 -13.44
N SER A 153 8.19 -4.40 -12.11
CA SER A 153 8.41 -5.65 -11.39
C SER A 153 7.07 -6.32 -11.08
N LEU A 154 6.96 -7.62 -11.36
CA LEU A 154 5.80 -8.46 -11.02
C LEU A 154 6.21 -9.47 -9.96
N TYR A 155 5.69 -9.34 -8.75
CA TYR A 155 6.02 -10.23 -7.64
C TYR A 155 4.78 -11.03 -7.17
N PRO A 156 4.77 -12.36 -7.32
CA PRO A 156 3.65 -13.19 -6.87
C PRO A 156 3.58 -13.27 -5.35
N MET A 157 2.38 -13.15 -4.78
CA MET A 157 2.06 -13.40 -3.36
C MET A 157 1.39 -14.77 -3.15
N GLY A 158 1.32 -15.57 -4.22
CA GLY A 158 0.77 -16.92 -4.31
C GLY A 158 0.91 -17.41 -5.75
N PRO A 159 0.40 -18.61 -6.09
CA PRO A 159 0.34 -19.04 -7.49
C PRO A 159 -0.35 -17.98 -8.36
N ALA A 160 0.31 -17.58 -9.44
CA ALA A 160 -0.20 -16.56 -10.34
C ALA A 160 0.26 -16.80 -11.78
N ARG A 161 -0.52 -16.30 -12.73
CA ARG A 161 -0.23 -16.33 -14.17
C ARG A 161 -0.67 -15.02 -14.81
N GLY A 162 -0.21 -14.76 -16.01
CA GLY A 162 -0.71 -13.62 -16.75
C GLY A 162 -0.31 -13.61 -18.20
N ILE A 163 -0.83 -12.61 -18.91
CA ILE A 163 -0.46 -12.28 -20.28
C ILE A 163 -0.16 -10.79 -20.31
N SER A 164 0.86 -10.39 -21.07
CA SER A 164 1.23 -8.99 -21.20
C SER A 164 1.49 -8.57 -22.65
N THR A 165 1.25 -7.29 -22.92
CA THR A 165 1.77 -6.59 -24.10
C THR A 165 2.59 -5.40 -23.63
N GLY A 166 3.57 -4.97 -24.44
CA GLY A 166 4.37 -3.78 -24.15
C GLY A 166 5.41 -3.96 -23.03
N LEU A 167 5.57 -5.17 -22.47
CA LEU A 167 6.73 -5.53 -21.66
C LEU A 167 7.85 -6.08 -22.55
N GLU A 168 9.10 -5.81 -22.18
CA GLU A 168 10.30 -6.34 -22.83
C GLU A 168 10.32 -7.86 -22.79
N TRP A 169 9.96 -8.44 -21.64
CA TRP A 169 9.82 -9.88 -21.47
C TRP A 169 8.33 -10.20 -21.26
N PRO A 170 7.62 -10.69 -22.30
CA PRO A 170 6.23 -11.12 -22.17
C PRO A 170 6.07 -12.20 -21.08
N ILE A 171 4.94 -12.18 -20.39
CA ILE A 171 4.70 -13.06 -19.23
C ILE A 171 3.81 -14.27 -19.53
N GLU A 172 3.33 -14.41 -20.77
CA GLU A 172 2.50 -15.53 -21.18
C GLU A 172 3.25 -16.86 -21.04
N GLY A 173 2.57 -17.87 -20.50
CA GLY A 173 3.16 -19.19 -20.23
C GLY A 173 4.07 -19.27 -19.00
N ILE A 174 4.18 -18.19 -18.21
CA ILE A 174 4.94 -18.21 -16.96
C ILE A 174 4.04 -18.58 -15.77
N GLU A 175 4.44 -19.63 -15.05
CA GLU A 175 3.94 -19.96 -13.72
C GLU A 175 4.69 -19.16 -12.66
N PHE A 176 4.04 -18.17 -12.07
CA PHE A 176 4.62 -17.38 -10.98
C PHE A 176 4.29 -17.99 -9.61
N ALA A 177 5.27 -18.01 -8.72
CA ALA A 177 5.10 -18.34 -7.31
C ALA A 177 6.19 -17.67 -6.46
N PRO A 178 5.92 -17.31 -5.19
CA PRO A 178 6.93 -16.66 -4.34
C PRO A 178 8.22 -17.48 -4.18
N GLY A 179 8.11 -18.81 -4.14
CA GLY A 179 9.24 -19.75 -4.10
C GLY A 179 9.68 -20.28 -5.46
N GLY A 180 9.17 -19.70 -6.55
CA GLY A 180 9.41 -20.13 -7.93
C GLY A 180 9.87 -18.98 -8.81
N ARG A 181 9.34 -18.91 -10.04
CA ARG A 181 9.67 -17.83 -10.96
C ARG A 181 8.96 -16.54 -10.53
N VAL A 182 9.71 -15.44 -10.57
CA VAL A 182 9.23 -14.07 -10.32
C VAL A 182 9.53 -13.18 -11.53
N GLY A 183 8.81 -12.08 -11.69
CA GLY A 183 8.93 -11.14 -12.81
C GLY A 183 9.65 -9.85 -12.44
N THR A 184 10.64 -9.93 -11.55
CA THR A 184 11.37 -8.77 -11.02
C THR A 184 12.17 -8.08 -12.12
N SER A 185 12.18 -6.75 -12.12
CA SER A 185 12.97 -5.92 -13.04
C SER A 185 12.65 -6.12 -14.53
N ASN A 186 11.39 -6.41 -14.87
CA ASN A 186 10.92 -6.28 -16.26
C ASN A 186 10.96 -4.80 -16.68
N ARG A 187 10.77 -4.53 -17.97
CA ARG A 187 10.86 -3.19 -18.54
C ARG A 187 9.72 -2.95 -19.50
N ALA A 188 9.13 -1.76 -19.47
CA ALA A 188 8.14 -1.34 -20.44
C ALA A 188 8.83 -0.91 -21.75
N ASN A 189 8.21 -1.27 -22.88
CA ASN A 189 8.51 -0.78 -24.22
C ASN A 189 7.51 0.29 -24.69
N GLY A 190 6.67 0.78 -23.78
CA GLY A 190 5.58 1.73 -24.03
C GLY A 190 4.38 1.39 -23.16
N VAL A 191 3.17 1.55 -23.72
CA VAL A 191 1.92 1.19 -23.03
C VAL A 191 1.92 -0.31 -22.70
N VAL A 192 1.78 -0.62 -21.41
CA VAL A 192 1.73 -1.99 -20.91
C VAL A 192 0.27 -2.39 -20.68
N THR A 193 -0.15 -3.54 -21.22
CA THR A 193 -1.42 -4.17 -20.83
C THR A 193 -1.13 -5.47 -20.10
N LEU A 194 -1.87 -5.73 -19.03
CA LEU A 194 -1.75 -6.92 -18.21
C LEU A 194 -3.12 -7.57 -18.04
N ARG A 195 -3.16 -8.89 -18.18
CA ARG A 195 -4.22 -9.75 -17.66
C ARG A 195 -3.59 -10.67 -16.62
N ILE A 196 -4.07 -10.61 -15.38
CA ILE A 196 -3.46 -11.30 -14.25
C ILE A 196 -4.48 -12.23 -13.60
N GLU A 197 -4.04 -13.44 -13.30
CA GLU A 197 -4.74 -14.44 -12.48
C GLU A 197 -3.90 -14.73 -11.24
N GLY A 198 -4.52 -14.74 -10.07
CA GLY A 198 -3.83 -14.88 -8.78
C GLY A 198 -3.45 -13.55 -8.12
N LYS A 199 -2.66 -13.61 -7.04
CA LYS A 199 -2.22 -12.45 -6.26
C LYS A 199 -0.85 -12.00 -6.74
N MET A 200 -0.80 -10.89 -7.47
CA MET A 200 0.44 -10.32 -7.99
C MET A 200 0.60 -8.89 -7.47
N LEU A 201 1.76 -8.57 -6.92
CA LEU A 201 2.17 -7.19 -6.67
C LEU A 201 2.83 -6.63 -7.93
N LEU A 202 2.50 -5.39 -8.25
CA LEU A 202 3.24 -4.57 -9.20
C LEU A 202 4.07 -3.55 -8.43
N MET A 203 5.33 -3.42 -8.80
CA MET A 203 6.24 -2.41 -8.27
C MET A 203 6.81 -1.60 -9.43
N LEU A 204 6.59 -0.29 -9.38
CA LEU A 204 6.96 0.67 -10.41
C LEU A 204 7.73 1.84 -9.77
N PRO A 205 8.60 2.55 -10.50
CA PRO A 205 9.26 3.75 -9.98
C PRO A 205 8.26 4.79 -9.49
N ARG A 206 8.61 5.54 -8.44
CA ARG A 206 7.73 6.53 -7.81
C ARG A 206 7.11 7.58 -8.72
N ASN A 207 7.83 8.00 -9.76
CA ASN A 207 7.33 8.97 -10.74
C ASN A 207 6.12 8.43 -11.55
N THR A 208 5.79 7.14 -11.44
CA THR A 208 4.62 6.54 -12.09
C THR A 208 3.33 6.63 -11.27
N LEU A 209 3.36 7.20 -10.05
CA LEU A 209 2.20 7.25 -9.15
C LEU A 209 0.92 7.76 -9.84
N ALA A 210 1.00 8.90 -10.54
CA ALA A 210 -0.15 9.46 -11.25
C ALA A 210 -0.70 8.51 -12.34
N SER A 211 0.18 7.84 -13.09
CA SER A 211 -0.20 6.82 -14.08
C SER A 211 -0.86 5.61 -13.43
N VAL A 212 -0.37 5.17 -12.27
CA VAL A 212 -0.96 4.07 -11.49
C VAL A 212 -2.36 4.44 -11.02
N MET A 213 -2.52 5.61 -10.40
CA MET A 213 -3.83 6.07 -9.91
C MET A 213 -4.85 6.17 -11.04
N THR A 214 -4.45 6.75 -12.18
CA THR A 214 -5.28 6.84 -13.38
C THR A 214 -5.68 5.45 -13.89
N ALA A 215 -4.72 4.53 -14.00
CA ALA A 215 -4.96 3.16 -14.48
C ALA A 215 -5.89 2.36 -13.55
N LEU A 216 -5.84 2.63 -12.25
CA LEU A 216 -6.74 2.06 -11.23
C LEU A 216 -8.08 2.79 -11.12
N ARG A 217 -8.30 3.84 -11.93
CA ARG A 217 -9.51 4.69 -11.92
C ARG A 217 -9.76 5.34 -10.56
N LEU A 218 -8.69 5.72 -9.89
CA LEU A 218 -8.72 6.45 -8.63
C LEU A 218 -8.68 7.96 -8.91
N PRO A 219 -9.30 8.79 -8.06
CA PRO A 219 -9.15 10.24 -8.17
C PRO A 219 -7.68 10.62 -7.93
N ALA A 220 -7.14 11.42 -8.84
CA ALA A 220 -5.78 11.96 -8.78
C ALA A 220 -5.74 13.31 -8.06
#